data_AF-A0A967HKZ2-F1
#
_entry.id   AF-A0A967HKZ2-F1
#
_cell.length_a   1.000
_cell.length_b   1.000
_cell.length_c   1.000
_cell.angle_alpha   90.00
_cell.angle_beta   90.00
_cell.angle_gamma   90.00
#
_symmetry.space_group_name_H-M   'P 1'
#
loop_
_entity.id
_entity.type
_entity.pdbx_description
1 polymer ?
#
loop_
_entity_poly.entity_id
_entity_poly.type
_entity_poly.pdbx_seq_one_letter_code
_entity_poly.pdbx_strand_id
1 'polypeptide(L)' 'IPATISLLVDYLRTLDYVDPDRVVLIGVSFGGFLSPMTAAVDRHIENVALMYTGADLTSLVTESAKERVP' A
#
# COMPACT_ATOMS: atom_id res chain seq x y z
N ILE A 1 0.93 -10.42 2.54
CA ILE A 1 0.45 -9.30 1.70
C ILE A 1 1.57 -8.27 1.48
N PRO A 2 2.23 -7.70 2.51
CA PRO A 2 3.38 -6.80 2.28
C PRO A 2 4.52 -7.45 1.47
N ALA A 3 4.90 -8.69 1.84
CA ALA A 3 5.91 -9.45 1.10
C ALA A 3 5.58 -9.66 -0.38
N THR A 4 4.30 -9.74 -0.74
CA THR A 4 3.88 -9.88 -2.15
C THR A 4 4.14 -8.60 -2.93
N ILE A 5 3.96 -7.44 -2.30
CA ILE A 5 4.28 -6.13 -2.90
C ILE A 5 5.80 -5.99 -3.03
N SER A 6 6.58 -6.41 -2.03
CA SER A 6 8.05 -6.44 -2.13
C SER A 6 8.56 -7.32 -3.27
N LEU A 7 7.96 -8.50 -3.49
CA LEU A 7 8.31 -9.35 -4.64
C LEU A 7 8.01 -8.68 -5.98
N LEU A 8 6.94 -7.88 -6.06
CA LEU A 8 6.66 -7.07 -7.25
C LEU A 8 7.74 -5.99 -7.44
N VAL A 9 8.17 -5.32 -6.36
CA VAL A 9 9.28 -4.36 -6.41
C VAL A 9 10.56 -5.05 -6.88
N ASP A 10 10.88 -6.23 -6.35
CA ASP A 10 12.03 -7.01 -6.80
C ASP A 10 11.95 -7.34 -8.29
N TYR A 11 10.78 -7.73 -8.78
CA TYR A 11 10.57 -7.95 -10.21
C TYR A 11 10.78 -6.67 -11.02
N LEU A 12 10.21 -5.54 -10.60
CA LEU A 12 10.39 -4.25 -11.30
C LEU A 12 11.87 -3.87 -11.43
N ARG A 13 12.69 -4.18 -10.42
CA ARG A 13 14.14 -3.92 -10.43
C ARG A 13 14.93 -4.80 -11.41
N THR A 14 14.31 -5.85 -11.96
CA THR A 14 14.92 -6.66 -13.03
C THR A 14 14.71 -6.10 -14.42
N LEU A 15 13.82 -5.11 -14.57
CA LEU A 15 13.47 -4.51 -15.86
C LEU A 15 14.47 -3.40 -16.21
N ASP A 16 15.09 -3.49 -17.38
CA ASP A 16 16.11 -2.54 -17.86
C ASP A 16 15.57 -1.15 -18.19
N TYR A 17 14.25 -1.03 -18.36
CA TYR A 17 13.55 0.24 -18.60
C TYR A 17 12.92 0.86 -17.33
N VAL A 18 13.12 0.25 -16.16
CA VAL A 18 12.65 0.80 -14.87
C VAL A 18 13.84 1.33 -14.09
N ASP A 19 13.70 2.53 -13.53
CA ASP A 19 14.67 3.05 -12.56
C ASP A 19 14.42 2.37 -11.20
N PRO A 20 15.32 1.49 -10.72
CA PRO A 20 15.09 0.70 -9.51
C PRO A 20 15.10 1.54 -8.23
N ASP A 21 15.64 2.76 -8.27
CA ASP A 21 15.71 3.66 -7.12
C ASP A 21 14.50 4.63 -7.06
N ARG A 22 13.60 4.55 -8.06
CA ARG A 22 12.43 5.44 -8.19
C ARG A 22 11.10 4.70 -8.27
N VAL A 23 10.89 3.75 -7.36
CA VAL A 23 9.64 2.98 -7.26
C VAL A 23 8.69 3.63 -6.25
N VAL A 24 7.53 4.07 -6.72
CA VAL A 24 6.47 4.70 -5.89
C VAL A 24 5.27 3.78 -5.77
N LEU A 25 4.74 3.59 -4.56
CA LEU A 25 3.48 2.90 -4.34
C LEU A 25 2.31 3.88 -4.29
N ILE A 26 1.25 3.59 -5.03
CA ILE A 26 -0.02 4.33 -4.95
C ILE A 26 -1.06 3.43 -4.27
N GLY A 27 -1.45 3.81 -3.06
CA GLY A 27 -2.43 3.08 -2.27
C GLY A 27 -3.85 3.62 -2.47
N VAL A 28 -4.74 2.80 -3.02
CA VAL A 28 -6.16 3.12 -3.23
C VAL A 28 -7.07 2.22 -2.40
N SER A 29 -8.08 2.79 -1.73
CA SER A 29 -9.03 2.02 -0.91
C SER A 29 -8.28 1.22 0.16
N PHE A 30 -8.43 -0.12 0.18
CA PHE A 30 -7.68 -1.01 1.06
C PHE A 30 -6.16 -0.95 0.84
N GLY A 31 -5.73 -0.68 -0.40
CA GLY A 31 -4.33 -0.47 -0.75
C GLY A 31 -3.70 0.73 -0.04
N GLY A 32 -4.49 1.71 0.40
CA GLY A 32 -4.01 2.84 1.19
C GLY A 32 -3.56 2.46 2.60
N PHE A 33 -4.01 1.33 3.15
CA PHE A 33 -3.47 0.78 4.40
C PHE A 33 -2.25 -0.12 4.14
N LEU A 34 -2.28 -0.90 3.05
CA LEU A 34 -1.20 -1.84 2.71
C LEU A 34 0.08 -1.13 2.26
N SER A 35 -0.03 -0.11 1.42
CA SER A 35 1.12 0.60 0.86
C SER A 35 2.06 1.25 1.89
N PRO A 36 1.60 1.99 2.91
CA PRO A 36 2.48 2.52 3.95
C PRO A 36 3.05 1.42 4.86
N MET A 37 2.27 0.35 5.13
CA MET A 37 2.79 -0.80 5.88
C MET A 37 3.92 -1.51 5.15
N THR A 38 3.83 -1.65 3.82
CA THR A 38 4.91 -2.23 3.00
C THR A 38 6.13 -1.30 2.98
N ALA A 39 5.95 -0.01 2.72
CA ALA A 39 7.06 0.94 2.70
C ALA A 39 7.77 1.07 4.05
N ALA A 40 7.08 0.81 5.16
CA ALA A 40 7.70 0.77 6.48
C ALA A 40 8.70 -0.40 6.67
N VAL A 41 8.53 -1.49 5.92
CA VAL A 41 9.39 -2.69 6.04
C VAL A 41 10.32 -2.91 4.85
N ASP A 42 10.03 -2.31 3.70
CA ASP A 42 10.80 -2.44 2.47
C ASP A 42 11.35 -1.08 2.02
N ARG A 43 12.68 -0.93 2.15
CA ARG A 43 13.39 0.33 1.89
C ARG A 43 13.60 0.63 0.41
N HIS A 44 13.21 -0.28 -0.49
CA HIS A 44 13.31 -0.06 -1.93
C HIS A 44 12.12 0.72 -2.50
N ILE A 45 11.11 1.00 -1.66
CA ILE A 45 10.01 1.90 -2.00
C ILE A 45 10.43 3.31 -1.64
N GLU A 46 10.53 4.17 -2.65
CA GLU A 46 10.99 5.55 -2.47
C GLU A 46 9.91 6.40 -1.77
N ASN A 47 8.66 6.29 -2.23
CA ASN A 47 7.54 7.10 -1.75
C ASN A 47 6.22 6.33 -1.78
N VAL A 48 5.26 6.80 -0.97
CA VAL A 48 3.88 6.32 -0.96
C VAL A 48 2.90 7.47 -1.18
N ALA A 49 2.02 7.32 -2.17
CA ALA A 49 0.89 8.22 -2.40
C ALA A 49 -0.41 7.55 -1.93
N LEU A 50 -1.10 8.18 -0.98
CA LEU A 50 -2.38 7.70 -0.47
C LEU A 50 -3.53 8.41 -1.20
N MET A 51 -4.37 7.63 -1.87
CA MET A 51 -5.48 8.14 -2.66
C MET A 51 -6.77 7.44 -2.25
N TYR A 52 -7.80 8.18 -1.85
CA TYR A 52 -9.08 7.60 -1.46
C TYR A 52 -8.92 6.47 -0.43
N THR A 53 -8.39 6.80 0.75
CA THR A 53 -8.21 5.87 1.86
C THR A 53 -8.63 6.49 3.18
N GLY A 54 -9.06 5.67 4.14
CA GLY A 54 -9.43 6.12 5.48
C GLY A 54 -8.18 6.35 6.34
N ALA A 55 -8.23 7.29 7.27
CA ALA A 55 -7.11 7.56 8.18
C ALA A 55 -6.97 6.49 9.28
N ASP A 56 -8.04 5.76 9.58
CA ASP A 56 -8.04 4.68 10.59
C ASP A 56 -8.83 3.47 10.08
N LEU A 57 -8.13 2.36 9.88
CA LEU A 57 -8.74 1.10 9.43
C LEU A 57 -9.69 0.53 10.48
N THR A 58 -9.35 0.69 11.77
CA THR A 58 -10.15 0.15 12.85
C THR A 58 -11.50 0.84 12.91
N SER A 59 -11.53 2.18 12.91
CA SER A 59 -12.78 2.94 12.84
C SER A 59 -13.58 2.62 11.58
N LEU A 60 -12.91 2.52 10.41
CA LEU A 60 -13.59 2.21 9.16
C LEU A 60 -14.33 0.87 9.24
N VAL A 61 -13.69 -0.18 9.75
CA VAL A 61 -14.33 -1.51 9.91
C VAL A 61 -15.44 -1.46 10.96
N THR A 62 -15.18 -0.83 12.10
CA THR A 62 -16.09 -0.86 13.25
C THR A 62 -17.37 -0.06 12.96
N GLU A 63 -17.26 1.12 12.35
CA GLU A 63 -18.41 1.95 11.99
C GLU A 63 -19.19 1.36 10.81
N SER A 64 -18.50 0.81 9.80
CA SER A 64 -19.17 0.12 8.68
C SER A 64 -19.97 -1.10 9.14
N ALA A 65 -19.53 -1.76 10.22
CA ALA A 65 -20.26 -2.88 10.80
C ALA A 65 -21.51 -2.40 11.57
N LYS A 66 -21.43 -1.26 12.27
CA LYS A 66 -22.56 -0.65 12.99
C LYS A 66 -23.66 -0.16 12.06
N GLU A 67 -23.32 0.47 10.94
CA GLU A 67 -24.30 0.93 9.93
C GLU A 67 -25.04 -0.23 9.25
N ARG A 68 -24.53 -1.47 9.33
CA ARG A 68 -25.14 -2.66 8.72
C ARG A 68 -26.08 -3.43 9.65
N VAL A 69 -26.24 -3.04 10.90
CA VAL A 69 -27.23 -3.63 11.82
C VAL A 69 -28.50 -2.78 11.77
N PRO A 70 -29.65 -3.33 11.33
CA PRO A 70 -30.93 -2.61 11.33
C PRO A 70 -31.44 -2.30 12.74
#